data_AF-A0A520B9T1-F1
#
_entry.id   AF-A0A520B9T1-F1
#
_cell.length_a   1.000
_cell.length_b   1.000
_cell.length_c   1.000
_cell.angle_alpha   90.00
_cell.angle_beta   90.00
_cell.angle_gamma   90.00
#
_symmetry.space_group_name_H-M   'P 1'
#
loop_
_entity.id
_entity.type
_entity.pdbx_description
1 polymer ?
#
loop_
_entity_poly.entity_id
_entity_poly.type
_entity_poly.pdbx_seq_one_letter_code
_entity_poly.pdbx_strand_id
1 'polypeptide(L)'
;MPAVATSSQPSPSAERASAPIDLQRVRQLFSAPASVAESGFLRREVAGRMFERLELIKVAPSLVLDAGCGDGADLPVLRQRFGGARLLGIDASAAMLEAARASQTAA
;
A
#
# COMPACT_ATOMS: atom_id res chain seq x y z
N MET A 1 27.36 -42.02 -16.78
CA MET A 1 26.28 -41.53 -15.91
C MET A 1 25.70 -40.27 -16.55
N PRO A 2 24.62 -40.34 -17.37
CA PRO A 2 24.02 -39.14 -17.93
C PRO A 2 23.09 -38.48 -16.90
N ALA A 3 23.14 -37.16 -16.82
CA ALA A 3 22.29 -36.36 -15.94
C ALA A 3 20.85 -36.28 -16.50
N VAL A 4 19.87 -36.62 -15.67
CA VAL A 4 18.44 -36.44 -15.95
C VAL A 4 18.12 -34.95 -15.89
N ALA A 5 17.67 -34.39 -17.01
CA ALA A 5 17.06 -33.06 -17.05
C ALA A 5 15.64 -33.16 -16.47
N THR A 6 15.45 -32.70 -15.23
CA THR A 6 14.12 -32.51 -14.66
C THR A 6 13.51 -31.24 -15.23
N SER A 7 12.65 -31.36 -16.25
CA SER A 7 11.79 -30.27 -16.68
C SER A 7 10.69 -30.07 -15.63
N SER A 8 10.83 -29.04 -14.80
CA SER A 8 9.78 -28.62 -13.87
C SER A 8 8.67 -27.90 -14.64
N GLN A 9 7.57 -28.59 -14.91
CA GLN A 9 6.35 -27.92 -15.38
C GLN A 9 5.68 -27.17 -14.22
N PRO A 10 5.13 -25.97 -14.44
CA PRO A 10 4.44 -25.22 -13.39
C PRO A 10 3.03 -25.78 -13.12
N SER A 11 2.66 -25.84 -11.84
CA SER A 11 1.39 -26.35 -11.32
C SER A 11 0.19 -25.42 -11.62
N PRO A 12 -1.05 -25.94 -11.73
CA PRO A 12 -2.22 -25.23 -12.26
C PRO A 12 -2.95 -24.32 -11.26
N SER A 13 -2.22 -23.57 -10.43
CA SER A 13 -2.82 -22.59 -9.49
C SER A 13 -2.82 -21.15 -10.00
N ALA A 14 -2.49 -20.93 -11.28
CA ALA A 14 -2.37 -19.61 -11.90
C ALA A 14 -3.72 -18.93 -12.26
N GLU A 15 -4.86 -19.59 -12.04
CA GLU A 15 -6.16 -19.21 -12.63
C GLU A 15 -6.94 -18.08 -11.93
N ARG A 16 -6.33 -17.32 -11.02
CA ARG A 16 -6.87 -16.00 -10.62
C ARG A 16 -5.79 -14.92 -10.56
N ALA A 17 -4.82 -14.98 -11.47
CA ALA A 17 -3.85 -13.91 -11.59
C ALA A 17 -4.47 -12.76 -12.38
N SER A 18 -4.69 -11.60 -11.74
CA SER A 18 -4.60 -10.34 -12.47
C SER A 18 -3.28 -10.37 -13.28
N ALA A 19 -3.26 -9.76 -14.46
CA ALA A 19 -2.04 -9.69 -15.29
C ALA A 19 -0.78 -9.47 -14.44
N PRO A 20 0.36 -10.11 -14.76
CA PRO A 20 1.53 -10.10 -13.89
C PRO A 20 1.93 -8.66 -13.57
N ILE A 21 1.81 -8.29 -12.29
CA ILE A 21 2.14 -6.95 -11.81
C ILE A 21 3.66 -6.87 -11.68
N ASP A 22 4.30 -6.09 -12.55
CA ASP A 22 5.72 -5.77 -12.42
C ASP A 22 5.91 -4.74 -11.29
N LEU A 23 6.44 -5.20 -10.17
CA LEU A 23 6.68 -4.39 -8.98
C LEU A 23 7.71 -3.28 -9.21
N GLN A 24 8.72 -3.49 -10.06
CA GLN A 24 9.68 -2.44 -10.37
C GLN A 24 8.99 -1.34 -11.17
N ARG A 25 8.16 -1.72 -12.15
CA ARG A 25 7.39 -0.77 -12.93
C ARG A 25 6.41 0.03 -12.07
N VAL A 26 5.70 -0.62 -11.15
CA VAL A 26 4.81 0.06 -10.19
C VAL A 26 5.57 1.11 -9.39
N ARG A 27 6.72 0.75 -8.81
CA ARG A 27 7.54 1.69 -8.02
C ARG A 27 8.00 2.91 -8.83
N GLN A 28 8.37 2.70 -10.10
CA GLN A 28 8.72 3.78 -11.02
C GLN A 28 7.52 4.71 -11.31
N LEU A 29 6.32 4.15 -11.52
CA LEU A 29 5.13 4.96 -11.77
C LEU A 29 4.79 5.88 -10.58
N PHE A 30 5.07 5.43 -9.35
CA PHE A 30 4.88 6.22 -8.12
C PHE A 30 6.12 7.04 -7.70
N SER A 31 7.20 7.07 -8.50
CA SER A 31 8.42 7.81 -8.12
C SER A 31 8.29 9.33 -8.26
N ALA A 32 7.21 9.82 -8.90
CA ALA A 32 6.91 11.23 -9.07
C ALA A 32 5.47 11.53 -8.59
N PRO A 33 5.27 11.91 -7.31
CA PRO A 33 3.94 12.10 -6.72
C PRO A 33 3.02 13.04 -7.52
N ALA A 34 3.58 14.10 -8.12
CA ALA A 34 2.83 15.03 -8.96
C ALA A 34 2.16 14.36 -10.17
N SER A 35 2.79 13.34 -10.75
CA SER A 35 2.26 12.63 -11.94
C SER A 35 1.03 11.78 -11.63
N VAL A 36 0.81 11.41 -10.37
CA VAL A 36 -0.32 10.59 -9.92
C VAL A 36 -1.34 11.38 -9.09
N ALA A 37 -1.11 12.68 -8.88
CA ALA A 37 -1.96 13.53 -8.04
C ALA A 37 -3.38 13.65 -8.59
N GLU A 38 -3.54 13.85 -9.91
CA GLU A 38 -4.85 13.97 -10.56
C GLU A 38 -5.70 12.71 -10.37
N SER A 39 -5.08 11.53 -10.46
CA SER A 39 -5.73 10.24 -10.22
C SER A 39 -5.98 9.92 -8.74
N GLY A 40 -5.59 10.81 -7.82
CA GLY A 40 -5.68 10.59 -6.37
C GLY A 40 -7.11 10.35 -5.87
N PHE A 41 -8.12 10.84 -6.58
CA PHE A 41 -9.53 10.63 -6.23
C PHE A 41 -9.89 9.13 -6.15
N LEU A 42 -9.31 8.30 -7.03
CA LEU A 42 -9.61 6.87 -7.05
C LEU A 42 -9.06 6.17 -5.81
N ARG A 43 -7.83 6.52 -5.40
CA ARG A 43 -7.22 6.00 -4.16
C ARG A 43 -8.04 6.42 -2.93
N ARG A 44 -8.50 7.67 -2.90
CA ARG A 44 -9.34 8.23 -1.83
C ARG A 44 -10.69 7.51 -1.71
N GLU A 45 -11.34 7.21 -2.84
CA GLU A 45 -12.59 6.45 -2.87
C GLU A 45 -12.40 5.02 -2.32
N VAL A 46 -11.33 4.35 -2.74
CA VAL A 46 -10.98 3.02 -2.22
C VAL A 46 -10.68 3.08 -0.72
N ALA A 47 -9.92 4.08 -0.27
CA ALA A 47 -9.61 4.29 1.14
C ALA A 47 -10.88 4.49 1.97
N GLY A 48 -11.83 5.32 1.51
CA GLY A 48 -13.12 5.52 2.16
C GLY A 48 -13.87 4.19 2.39
N ARG A 49 -13.96 3.36 1.35
CA ARG A 49 -14.57 2.02 1.45
C ARG A 49 -13.79 1.06 2.37
N MET A 50 -12.47 1.22 2.48
CA MET A 50 -11.66 0.45 3.43
C MET A 50 -11.92 0.91 4.87
N PHE A 51 -12.06 2.21 5.11
CA PHE A 51 -12.38 2.75 6.43
C PHE A 51 -13.76 2.29 6.92
N GLU A 52 -14.79 2.32 6.06
CA GLU A 52 -16.12 1.78 6.40
C GLU A 52 -16.06 0.32 6.89
N ARG A 53 -15.22 -0.50 6.24
CA ARG A 53 -14.99 -1.89 6.68
C ARG A 53 -14.23 -1.96 8.00
N LEU A 54 -13.26 -1.06 8.19
CA LEU A 54 -12.44 -1.00 9.40
C LEU A 54 -13.25 -0.56 10.64
N GLU A 55 -14.34 0.19 10.47
CA GLU A 55 -15.26 0.57 11.56
C GLU A 55 -15.88 -0.65 12.24
N LEU A 56 -16.08 -1.75 11.50
CA LEU A 56 -16.63 -3.01 12.01
C LEU A 56 -15.62 -3.79 12.86
N ILE A 57 -14.32 -3.48 12.75
CA ILE A 57 -13.24 -4.16 13.47
C ILE A 57 -13.04 -3.49 14.83
N LYS A 58 -13.28 -4.26 15.90
CA LYS A 58 -13.20 -3.80 17.30
C LYS A 58 -11.96 -4.37 17.99
N VAL A 59 -10.80 -3.81 17.65
CA VAL A 59 -9.50 -4.17 18.24
C VAL A 59 -8.81 -2.93 18.79
N ALA A 60 -7.99 -3.12 19.83
CA ALA A 60 -7.17 -2.07 20.43
C ALA A 60 -5.68 -2.42 20.26
N PRO A 61 -5.11 -2.24 19.05
CA PRO A 61 -3.74 -2.64 18.77
C PRO A 61 -2.76 -1.65 19.42
N SER A 62 -1.56 -2.13 19.76
CA SER A 62 -0.46 -1.25 20.19
C SER A 62 0.32 -0.65 19.01
N LEU A 63 0.17 -1.22 17.80
CA LEU A 63 0.82 -0.79 16.57
C LEU A 63 -0.14 -0.96 15.38
N VAL A 64 -0.24 0.08 14.55
CA VAL A 64 -0.96 0.09 13.27
C VAL A 64 0.04 0.37 12.16
N LEU A 65 0.02 -0.46 11.11
CA LEU A 65 0.82 -0.29 9.91
C LEU A 65 -0.09 0.04 8.72
N ASP A 66 0.17 1.17 8.08
CA ASP A 66 -0.39 1.49 6.77
C ASP A 66 0.60 1.07 5.69
N ALA A 67 0.26 0.03 4.94
CA ALA A 67 1.11 -0.61 3.95
C ALA A 67 0.80 -0.08 2.54
N GLY A 68 1.72 0.72 2.00
CA GLY A 68 1.48 1.52 0.80
C GLY A 68 0.84 2.87 1.14
N CYS A 69 1.35 3.54 2.18
CA CYS A 69 0.75 4.75 2.74
C CYS A 69 0.76 5.96 1.79
N GLY A 70 1.45 5.87 0.66
CA GLY A 70 1.51 6.92 -0.35
C GLY A 70 1.97 8.26 0.24
N ASP A 71 1.22 9.31 -0.08
CA ASP A 71 1.40 10.68 0.38
C ASP A 71 0.83 10.95 1.78
N GLY A 72 0.45 9.88 2.50
CA GLY A 72 0.09 9.93 3.92
C GLY A 72 -1.31 10.47 4.22
N ALA A 73 -2.18 10.58 3.21
CA ALA A 73 -3.52 11.16 3.35
C ALA A 73 -4.42 10.44 4.38
N ASP A 74 -4.20 9.15 4.58
CA ASP A 74 -5.01 8.27 5.43
C ASP A 74 -4.51 8.21 6.88
N LEU A 75 -3.28 8.66 7.14
CA LEU A 75 -2.63 8.60 8.45
C LEU A 75 -3.38 9.40 9.55
N PRO A 76 -3.92 10.61 9.29
CA PRO A 76 -4.69 11.34 10.30
C PRO A 76 -5.95 10.58 10.75
N VAL A 77 -6.66 9.95 9.80
CA VAL A 77 -7.88 9.18 10.08
C VAL A 77 -7.54 7.94 10.92
N LEU A 78 -6.47 7.22 10.56
CA LEU A 78 -5.97 6.09 11.34
C LEU A 78 -5.54 6.51 12.75
N ARG A 79 -4.89 7.67 12.90
CA ARG A 79 -4.49 8.22 14.21
C ARG A 79 -5.70 8.56 15.07
N GLN A 80 -6.74 9.16 14.49
CA GLN A 80 -7.98 9.46 15.20
C GLN A 80 -8.67 8.17 15.67
N ARG A 81 -8.73 7.15 14.81
CA ARG A 81 -9.38 5.88 15.11
C ARG A 81 -8.61 5.07 16.16
N PHE A 82 -7.28 5.04 16.08
CA PHE A 82 -6.41 4.23 16.92
C PHE A 82 -5.49 5.11 17.79
N GLY A 83 -6.04 6.09 18.50
CA GLY A 83 -5.26 7.09 19.25
C GLY A 83 -4.31 6.55 20.32
N GLY A 84 -4.51 5.31 20.78
CA GLY A 84 -3.60 4.62 21.72
C GLY A 84 -2.50 3.78 21.05
N ALA A 85 -2.54 3.63 19.73
CA ALA A 85 -1.60 2.82 18.97
C ALA A 85 -0.46 3.68 18.41
N ARG A 86 0.73 3.10 18.29
CA ARG A 86 1.77 3.67 17.44
C ARG A 86 1.38 3.49 15.99
N LEU A 87 1.43 4.53 15.18
CA LEU A 87 1.14 4.47 13.74
C LEU A 87 2.43 4.49 12.92
N LEU A 88 2.56 3.56 11.97
CA LEU A 88 3.68 3.47 11.03
C LEU A 88 3.13 3.46 9.60
N GLY A 89 3.63 4.34 8.75
CA GLY A 89 3.41 4.28 7.31
C GLY A 89 4.63 3.69 6.62
N ILE A 90 4.41 2.77 5.67
CA ILE A 90 5.45 2.25 4.78
C ILE A 90 5.02 2.42 3.33
N ASP A 91 5.94 2.82 2.48
CA ASP A 91 5.74 2.88 1.04
C ASP A 91 7.03 2.50 0.31
N ALA A 92 6.91 1.95 -0.90
CA ALA A 92 8.04 1.52 -1.72
C ALA A 92 8.66 2.67 -2.54
N SER A 93 7.99 3.83 -2.60
CA SER A 93 8.46 5.06 -3.23
C SER A 93 8.97 6.04 -2.17
N ALA A 94 10.26 6.33 -2.20
CA ALA A 94 10.86 7.34 -1.33
C ALA A 94 10.24 8.73 -1.53
N ALA A 95 9.87 9.07 -2.78
CA ALA A 95 9.24 10.35 -3.09
C ALA A 95 7.83 10.47 -2.47
N MET A 96 7.07 9.37 -2.42
CA MET A 96 5.77 9.36 -1.72
C MET A 96 5.96 9.55 -0.20
N LEU A 97 6.98 8.89 0.39
CA LEU A 97 7.31 9.07 1.80
C LEU A 97 7.75 10.51 2.13
N GLU A 98 8.49 11.18 1.25
CA GLU A 98 8.82 12.60 1.44
C GLU A 98 7.57 13.48 1.40
N ALA A 99 6.67 13.25 0.43
CA ALA A 99 5.39 13.94 0.37
C ALA A 99 4.55 13.70 1.64
N ALA A 100 4.52 12.45 2.14
CA ALA A 100 3.83 12.12 3.39
C ALA A 100 4.42 12.84 4.61
N ARG A 101 5.74 12.98 4.70
CA ARG A 101 6.38 13.74 5.78
C ARG A 101 6.05 15.22 5.71
N ALA A 102 6.04 15.79 4.50
CA ALA A 102 5.65 17.19 4.29
C ALA A 102 4.20 17.44 4.71
N SER A 103 3.27 16.59 4.28
CA SER A 103 1.85 16.66 4.66
C SER A 103 1.62 16.54 6.16
N GLN A 104 2.42 15.74 6.86
CA GLN A 104 2.32 15.57 8.31
C GLN A 104 2.96 16.70 9.13
N THR A 105 3.81 17.52 8.52
CA THR A 105 4.39 18.70 9.19
C THR A 105 3.50 19.93 9.00
N ALA A 106 2.69 19.96 7.93
CA ALA A 106 1.76 21.04 7.62
C ALA A 106 0.39 20.92 8.34
N ALA A 107 0.12 19.79 8.99
CA ALA A 107 -1.13 19.47 9.70
C ALA A 107 -0.93 19.51 11.22
#